data_AF-A0A0E3GSG4-F1
#
_entry.id   AF-A0A0E3GSG4-F1
#
_cell.length_a   1.000
_cell.length_b   1.000
_cell.length_c   1.000
_cell.angle_alpha   90.00
_cell.angle_beta   90.00
_cell.angle_gamma   90.00
#
_symmetry.space_group_name_H-M   'P 1'
#
loop_
_entity.id
_entity.type
_entity.pdbx_description
1 polymer ?
#
loop_
_entity_poly.entity_id
_entity_poly.type
_entity_poly.pdbx_seq_one_letter_code
_entity_poly.pdbx_strand_id
1 'polypeptide(L)' 'MNNFQNMSILELEKELENIKDDLEDTKEERSLVLGQTGIHLSGTTVKKFEEEINELNQRINKLEELLQKKRSL' A
#
# COMPACT_ATOMS: atom_id res chain seq x y z
N MET A 1 -3.21 13.35 -4.95
CA MET A 1 -3.51 13.50 -3.52
C MET A 1 -4.91 12.95 -3.28
N ASN A 2 -5.03 11.69 -2.84
CA ASN A 2 -6.33 11.01 -2.73
C ASN A 2 -7.16 11.67 -1.63
N ASN A 3 -8.37 12.12 -1.97
CA ASN A 3 -9.26 12.79 -1.04
C ASN A 3 -10.26 11.80 -0.42
N PHE A 4 -9.77 11.00 0.53
CA PHE A 4 -10.57 10.00 1.25
C PHE A 4 -11.70 10.61 2.10
N GLN A 5 -11.66 11.91 2.42
CA GLN A 5 -12.61 12.55 3.34
C GLN A 5 -14.07 12.47 2.85
N ASN A 6 -14.26 12.50 1.53
CA ASN A 6 -15.59 12.53 0.91
C ASN A 6 -16.20 11.14 0.68
N MET A 7 -15.43 10.07 0.89
CA MET A 7 -15.92 8.70 0.70
C MET A 7 -16.81 8.27 1.88
N SER A 8 -17.82 7.45 1.57
CA SER A 8 -18.61 6.72 2.55
C SER A 8 -17.77 5.65 3.27
N ILE A 9 -18.27 5.11 4.39
CA ILE A 9 -17.57 4.06 5.14
C ILE A 9 -17.35 2.82 4.24
N LEU A 10 -18.35 2.42 3.46
CA LEU A 10 -18.24 1.27 2.55
C LEU A 10 -17.20 1.51 1.44
N GLU A 11 -17.15 2.72 0.88
CA GLU A 11 -16.12 3.07 -0.11
C GLU A 11 -14.72 3.07 0.49
N LEU A 12 -14.57 3.56 1.73
CA LEU A 12 -13.30 3.55 2.45
C LEU A 12 -12.84 2.14 2.81
N GLU A 13 -13.77 1.26 3.18
CA GLU A 13 -13.48 -0.16 3.45
C GLU A 13 -13.02 -0.88 2.18
N LYS A 14 -13.73 -0.67 1.07
CA LYS A 14 -13.35 -1.25 -0.22
C LYS A 14 -12.00 -0.73 -0.70
N GLU A 15 -11.75 0.57 -0.56
CA GLU A 15 -10.46 1.15 -0.93
C GLU A 15 -9.33 0.63 -0.03
N LEU A 16 -9.60 0.43 1.27
CA LEU A 16 -8.64 -0.17 2.18
C LEU A 16 -8.30 -1.62 1.79
N GLU A 17 -9.29 -2.41 1.36
CA GLU A 17 -9.09 -3.76 0.82
C GLU A 17 -8.21 -3.71 -0.44
N ASN A 18 -8.57 -2.90 -1.43
CA ASN A 18 -7.78 -2.75 -2.66
C ASN A 18 -6.31 -2.39 -2.38
N ILE A 19 -6.06 -1.43 -1.47
CA ILE A 19 -4.68 -1.00 -1.15
C ILE A 19 -3.92 -2.10 -0.38
N LYS A 20 -4.61 -2.93 0.40
CA LYS A 20 -4.00 -4.09 1.06
C LYS A 20 -3.62 -5.16 0.05
N ASP A 21 -4.46 -5.40 -0.95
CA ASP A 21 -4.16 -6.30 -2.06
C ASP A 21 -2.97 -5.77 -2.87
N ASP A 22 -2.97 -4.49 -3.24
CA ASP A 22 -1.84 -3.84 -3.93
C ASP A 22 -0.52 -3.97 -3.14
N LEU A 23 -0.59 -3.87 -1.80
CA LEU A 23 0.56 -4.04 -0.93
C LEU A 23 1.08 -5.49 -0.90
N GLU A 24 0.19 -6.47 -0.94
CA GLU A 24 0.55 -7.88 -1.04
C GLU A 24 1.23 -8.15 -2.38
N ASP A 25 0.59 -7.76 -3.49
CA ASP A 25 1.12 -7.88 -4.84
C ASP A 25 2.52 -7.25 -4.96
N THR A 26 2.70 -6.04 -4.43
CA THR A 26 4.00 -5.34 -4.44
C THR A 26 5.07 -6.10 -3.65
N LYS A 27 4.71 -6.70 -2.50
CA LYS A 27 5.65 -7.48 -1.68
C LYS A 27 6.01 -8.79 -2.36
N GLU A 28 5.06 -9.45 -3.02
CA GLU A 28 5.29 -10.65 -3.81
C GLU A 28 6.20 -10.34 -5.00
N GLU A 29 5.92 -9.28 -5.76
CA GLU A 29 6.79 -8.82 -6.86
C GLU A 29 8.21 -8.53 -6.35
N ARG A 30 8.35 -7.79 -5.26
CA ARG A 30 9.65 -7.51 -4.63
C ARG A 30 10.39 -8.80 -4.29
N SER A 31 9.70 -9.79 -3.71
CA SER A 31 10.28 -11.08 -3.34
C SER A 31 10.77 -11.84 -4.56
N LEU A 32 9.96 -11.90 -5.61
CA LEU A 32 10.29 -12.57 -6.87
C LEU A 32 11.46 -11.89 -7.57
N VAL A 33 11.42 -10.56 -7.71
CA VAL A 33 12.46 -9.78 -8.39
C VAL A 33 13.77 -9.86 -7.62
N LEU A 34 13.78 -9.52 -6.32
CA LEU A 34 15.00 -9.51 -5.52
C LEU A 34 15.53 -10.91 -5.21
N GLY A 35 14.69 -11.94 -5.31
CA GLY A 35 15.07 -13.35 -5.14
C GLY A 35 15.68 -13.98 -6.39
N GLN A 36 15.67 -13.31 -7.55
CA GLN A 36 16.31 -13.82 -8.76
C GLN A 36 17.83 -13.92 -8.58
N THR A 37 18.35 -15.13 -8.78
CA THR A 37 19.79 -15.39 -8.77
C THR A 37 20.36 -15.26 -10.18
N GLY A 38 21.63 -14.84 -10.30
CA GLY A 38 22.29 -14.70 -11.61
C GLY A 38 22.01 -13.39 -12.36
N ILE A 39 21.26 -12.47 -11.76
CA ILE A 39 21.01 -11.11 -12.30
C ILE A 39 21.56 -10.09 -11.31
N HIS A 40 22.32 -9.12 -11.80
CA HIS A 40 22.72 -7.97 -10.98
C HIS A 40 21.58 -6.95 -10.95
N LEU A 41 20.95 -6.81 -9.79
CA LEU A 41 19.90 -5.81 -9.57
C LEU A 41 20.52 -4.54 -8.99
N SER A 42 20.08 -3.40 -9.51
CA SER A 42 20.53 -2.10 -9.01
C SER A 42 19.94 -1.82 -7.62
N GLY A 43 20.69 -1.13 -6.76
CA GLY A 43 20.17 -0.65 -5.47
C GLY A 43 18.96 0.29 -5.62
N THR A 44 18.83 0.95 -6.78
CA THR A 44 17.66 1.76 -7.14
C THR A 44 16.38 0.93 -7.20
N THR A 45 16.46 -0.32 -7.66
CA THR A 45 15.31 -1.24 -7.71
C THR A 45 14.81 -1.58 -6.30
N VAL A 46 15.74 -1.84 -5.37
CA VAL A 46 15.40 -2.08 -3.96
C VAL A 46 14.71 -0.85 -3.35
N LYS A 47 15.30 0.34 -3.56
CA LYS A 47 14.77 1.61 -3.06
C LYS A 47 13.36 1.90 -3.59
N LYS A 48 13.10 1.61 -4.87
CA LYS A 48 11.77 1.78 -5.49
C LYS A 48 10.71 0.97 -4.74
N PHE A 49 10.96 -0.32 -4.50
CA PHE A 49 10.02 -1.16 -3.76
C PHE A 49 9.83 -0.70 -2.32
N GLU A 50 10.89 -0.24 -1.65
CA GLU A 50 10.79 0.31 -0.29
C GLU A 50 9.92 1.57 -0.25
N GLU A 51 10.10 2.48 -1.21
CA GLU A 51 9.31 3.70 -1.34
C GLU A 51 7.83 3.37 -1.60
N GLU A 52 7.55 2.47 -2.53
CA GLU A 52 6.19 2.04 -2.89
C GLU A 52 5.47 1.35 -1.73
N ILE A 53 6.13 0.40 -1.06
CA ILE A 53 5.61 -0.26 0.14
C ILE A 53 5.35 0.76 1.25
N ASN A 54 6.26 1.72 1.47
CA ASN A 54 6.07 2.75 2.48
C ASN A 54 4.86 3.66 2.15
N GLU A 55 4.70 4.06 0.89
CA GLU A 55 3.54 4.84 0.46
C GLU A 55 2.21 4.10 0.68
N LEU A 56 2.15 2.82 0.32
CA LEU A 56 0.96 1.99 0.52
C LEU A 56 0.62 1.86 2.02
N ASN A 57 1.62 1.59 2.87
CA ASN A 57 1.40 1.54 4.32
C ASN A 57 0.92 2.88 4.89
N GLN A 58 1.47 4.01 4.43
CA GLN A 58 1.00 5.34 4.85
C GLN A 58 -0.46 5.59 4.45
N ARG A 59 -0.86 5.14 3.25
CA ARG A 59 -2.26 5.23 2.78
C ARG A 59 -3.19 4.36 3.62
N ILE A 60 -2.81 3.11 3.90
CA ILE A 60 -3.54 2.18 4.77
C ILE A 60 -3.77 2.81 6.14
N ASN A 61 -2.71 3.27 6.80
CA ASN A 61 -2.82 3.89 8.13
C ASN A 61 -3.79 5.07 8.12
N LYS A 62 -3.68 5.95 7.13
CA LYS A 62 -4.57 7.11 7.00
C LYS A 62 -6.04 6.72 6.80
N LEU A 63 -6.30 5.67 6.02
CA LEU A 63 -7.65 5.15 5.80
C LEU A 63 -8.21 4.50 7.06
N GLU A 64 -7.42 3.70 7.76
CA GLU A 64 -7.83 3.07 9.02
C GLU A 64 -8.14 4.11 10.10
N GLU A 65 -7.31 5.15 10.24
CA GLU A 65 -7.58 6.27 11.15
C GLU A 65 -8.88 7.01 10.78
N LEU A 66 -9.14 7.21 9.48
CA LEU A 66 -10.35 7.87 9.01
C LEU A 66 -11.60 7.01 9.25
N LEU A 67 -11.52 5.70 8.96
CA LEU A 67 -12.58 4.75 9.24
C LEU A 67 -12.91 4.69 10.72
N GLN A 68 -11.89 4.66 11.59
CA GLN A 68 -12.09 4.67 13.03
C GLN A 68 -12.81 5.94 13.49
N LYS A 69 -12.41 7.11 12.98
CA LYS A 69 -13.08 8.39 13.26
C LYS A 69 -14.53 8.39 12.80
N LYS A 70 -14.82 7.90 11.59
CA LYS A 70 -16.18 7.86 11.03
C LYS A 70 -17.10 6.86 11.73
N ARG A 71 -16.58 5.74 12.22
CA ARG A 71 -17.35 4.72 12.96
C ARG A 71 -17.61 5.09 14.42
N SER A 72 -16.79 5.99 14.98
CA SER A 72 -16.93 6.48 16.36
C SER A 72 -17.83 7.72 16.48
N LEU A 73 -18.34 8.22 15.36
CA LEU A 73 -19.32 9.32 15.25
C LEU A 73 -20.73 8.76 15.14
#